data_AF-A0A327WT80-F1
#
_entry.id   AF-A0A327WT80-F1
#
_cell.length_a   1.000
_cell.length_b   1.000
_cell.length_c   1.000
_cell.angle_alpha   90.00
_cell.angle_beta   90.00
_cell.angle_gamma   90.00
#
_symmetry.space_group_name_H-M   'P 1'
#
loop_
_entity.id
_entity.type
_entity.pdbx_description
1 polymer ?
#
loop_
_entity_poly.entity_id
_entity_poly.type
_entity_poly.pdbx_seq_one_letter_code
_entity_poly.pdbx_strand_id
1 'polypeptide(L)'
;MTALGDSLWPTGFQFSYQFVQGPENHDLVLRDSDNSREQRIARLSDPADPRSLMGRRRSRVATGLGLVAPGIPMLFMGQEFLEDKQWSDNLAWKPELRLFWAGLEAGDPAMLDHLRFCQDLIQLRRRLPGLRGDGLQVSHCHDSNRVLVIHRWVPGSGQDVVIVISLANTPYHTYRIGLPQAGQWREVFNSDAYENGFPNPHAVGNGGHVWAEESIAHGFLASAVLTLPANGFLVLTPES
;
A
#
# COMPACT_ATOMS: atom_id res chain seq x y z
N MET A 1 -9.24 10.33 -3.74
CA MET A 1 -7.78 10.56 -3.81
C MET A 1 -7.39 11.79 -3.06
N THR A 2 -7.99 12.94 -3.32
CA THR A 2 -7.69 14.20 -2.62
C THR A 2 -7.76 14.04 -1.09
N ALA A 3 -8.91 13.60 -0.57
CA ALA A 3 -9.07 13.35 0.87
C ALA A 3 -8.08 12.34 1.46
N LEU A 4 -7.68 11.32 0.68
CA LEU A 4 -6.67 10.35 1.12
C LEU A 4 -5.29 11.01 1.20
N GLY A 5 -4.91 11.80 0.21
CA GLY A 5 -3.67 12.57 0.21
C GLY A 5 -3.60 13.55 1.38
N ASP A 6 -4.69 14.26 1.66
CA ASP A 6 -4.78 15.22 2.76
C ASP A 6 -4.66 14.54 4.14
N SER A 7 -5.11 13.28 4.26
CA SER A 7 -5.04 12.52 5.51
C SER A 7 -3.65 11.95 5.82
N LEU A 8 -2.71 11.95 4.87
CA LEU A 8 -1.41 11.29 5.05
C LEU A 8 -0.58 11.92 6.16
N TRP A 9 -0.71 13.24 6.38
CA TRP A 9 -0.04 13.92 7.47
C TRP A 9 -1.06 14.61 8.38
N PRO A 10 -1.33 14.05 9.59
CA PRO A 10 -2.37 14.60 10.44
C PRO A 10 -2.02 16.01 10.95
N THR A 11 -3.03 16.87 11.09
CA THR A 11 -2.85 18.23 11.57
C THR A 11 -2.30 18.26 13.00
N GLY A 12 -1.38 19.19 13.27
CA GLY A 12 -0.81 19.40 14.60
C GLY A 12 0.46 18.60 14.90
N PHE A 13 0.89 17.72 13.99
CA PHE A 13 2.17 17.02 14.11
C PHE A 13 3.23 17.66 13.23
N GLN A 14 4.40 17.92 13.81
CA GLN A 14 5.55 18.50 13.11
C GLN A 14 6.44 17.43 12.47
N PHE A 15 6.50 16.25 13.08
CA PHE A 15 7.40 15.17 12.66
C PHE A 15 6.67 13.85 12.55
N SER A 16 7.13 12.99 11.63
CA SER A 16 6.49 11.72 11.35
C SER A 16 6.48 10.78 12.57
N TYR A 17 7.53 10.78 13.41
CA TYR A 17 7.58 9.91 14.59
C TYR A 17 6.50 10.20 15.66
N GLN A 18 5.76 11.30 15.54
CA GLN A 18 4.78 11.72 16.54
C GLN A 18 3.40 11.06 16.36
N PHE A 19 3.17 10.36 15.24
CA PHE A 19 1.91 9.69 14.99
C PHE A 19 2.09 8.28 14.45
N VAL A 20 1.11 7.43 14.75
CA VAL A 20 1.02 6.05 14.30
C VAL A 20 -0.06 5.97 13.22
N GLN A 21 0.22 5.25 12.14
CA GLN A 21 -0.76 5.00 11.09
C GLN A 21 -0.97 3.50 10.88
N GLY A 22 -2.23 3.11 10.76
CA GLY A 22 -2.64 1.74 10.46
C GLY A 22 -4.09 1.75 10.01
N PRO A 23 -4.47 0.96 8.99
CA PRO A 23 -5.82 0.98 8.45
C PRO A 23 -6.83 0.23 9.33
N GLU A 24 -6.36 -0.60 10.26
CA GLU A 24 -7.21 -1.25 11.28
C GLU A 24 -6.43 -1.42 12.60
N ASN A 25 -7.18 -1.56 13.70
CA ASN A 25 -6.64 -1.89 15.03
C ASN A 25 -7.67 -2.73 15.81
N HIS A 26 -7.27 -3.20 16.98
CA HIS A 26 -8.10 -4.05 17.84
C HIS A 26 -9.43 -3.37 18.23
N ASP A 27 -9.42 -2.08 18.60
CA ASP A 27 -10.63 -1.35 18.98
C ASP A 27 -11.64 -1.19 17.83
N LEU A 28 -11.15 -1.00 16.60
CA LEU A 28 -11.98 -0.82 15.42
C LEU A 28 -12.69 -2.12 15.01
N VAL A 29 -12.00 -3.25 15.10
CA VAL A 29 -12.48 -4.54 14.58
C VAL A 29 -12.94 -5.53 15.66
N LEU A 30 -13.07 -5.06 16.91
CA LEU A 30 -13.60 -5.84 18.03
C LEU A 30 -15.04 -6.28 17.76
N ARG A 31 -15.35 -7.54 18.05
CA ARG A 31 -16.69 -8.10 18.10
C ARG A 31 -17.20 -8.06 19.54
N ASP A 32 -17.73 -6.93 19.95
CA ASP A 32 -18.44 -6.78 21.22
C ASP A 32 -19.97 -6.86 21.00
N SER A 33 -20.76 -6.34 21.94
CA SER A 33 -22.22 -6.23 21.79
C SER A 33 -22.64 -5.09 20.87
N ASP A 34 -21.73 -4.19 20.53
CA ASP A 34 -21.96 -3.08 19.62
C ASP A 34 -21.69 -3.54 18.17
N ASN A 35 -22.74 -3.53 17.35
CA ASN A 35 -22.63 -3.88 15.94
C ASN A 35 -22.17 -2.70 15.06
N SER A 36 -21.78 -1.56 15.65
CA SER A 36 -21.27 -0.38 14.93
C SER A 36 -19.78 -0.47 14.56
N ARG A 37 -19.07 -1.45 15.12
CA ARG A 37 -17.63 -1.68 14.90
C ARG A 37 -17.32 -1.95 13.42
N GLU A 38 -16.16 -1.48 12.99
CA GLU A 38 -15.70 -1.67 11.61
C GLU A 38 -15.35 -3.15 11.34
N GLN A 39 -15.38 -3.52 10.07
CA GLN A 39 -14.92 -4.83 9.62
C GLN A 39 -13.42 -4.78 9.32
N ARG A 40 -12.74 -5.92 9.34
CA ARG A 40 -11.35 -6.00 8.89
C ARG A 40 -11.20 -5.55 7.43
N ILE A 41 -10.03 -5.05 7.07
CA ILE A 41 -9.67 -4.57 5.74
C ILE A 41 -9.93 -5.63 4.67
N ALA A 42 -9.65 -6.91 4.93
CA ALA A 42 -9.97 -7.99 4.01
C ALA A 42 -11.47 -8.03 3.68
N ARG A 43 -12.33 -7.90 4.69
CA ARG A 43 -13.79 -7.88 4.56
C ARG A 43 -14.32 -6.57 3.97
N LEU A 44 -13.74 -5.43 4.31
CA LEU A 44 -14.12 -4.14 3.70
C LEU A 44 -13.76 -4.09 2.21
N SER A 45 -12.67 -4.76 1.83
CA SER A 45 -12.20 -4.80 0.45
C SER A 45 -13.16 -5.54 -0.48
N ASP A 46 -13.70 -6.67 -0.01
CA ASP A 46 -14.79 -7.42 -0.63
C ASP A 46 -15.62 -8.14 0.45
N PRO A 47 -16.84 -7.64 0.76
CA PRO A 47 -17.66 -8.22 1.83
C PRO A 47 -18.12 -9.65 1.56
N ALA A 48 -18.28 -10.02 0.28
CA ALA A 48 -18.80 -11.32 -0.13
C ALA A 48 -17.69 -12.37 -0.18
N ASP A 49 -16.54 -12.00 -0.75
CA ASP A 49 -15.38 -12.87 -0.86
C ASP A 49 -14.08 -12.06 -0.63
N PRO A 50 -13.60 -11.99 0.63
CA PRO A 50 -12.34 -11.32 0.96
C PRO A 50 -11.13 -11.86 0.20
N ARG A 51 -11.22 -13.08 -0.34
CA ARG A 51 -10.15 -13.74 -1.09
C ARG A 51 -10.28 -13.55 -2.59
N SER A 52 -11.31 -12.84 -3.06
CA SER A 52 -11.46 -12.48 -4.47
C SER A 52 -10.28 -11.65 -4.95
N LEU A 53 -10.06 -11.61 -6.27
CA LEU A 53 -9.02 -10.78 -6.87
C LEU A 53 -9.13 -9.31 -6.43
N MET A 54 -10.36 -8.79 -6.34
CA MET A 54 -10.61 -7.42 -5.91
C MET A 54 -10.32 -7.24 -4.41
N GLY A 55 -10.77 -8.19 -3.58
CA GLY A 55 -10.54 -8.20 -2.14
C GLY A 55 -9.05 -8.17 -1.79
N ARG A 56 -8.26 -9.03 -2.43
CA ARG A 56 -6.80 -9.09 -2.24
C ARG A 56 -6.08 -7.82 -2.67
N ARG A 57 -6.39 -7.31 -3.86
CA ARG A 57 -5.76 -6.10 -4.42
C ARG A 57 -6.02 -4.85 -3.57
N ARG A 58 -7.28 -4.62 -3.20
CA ARG A 58 -7.66 -3.49 -2.33
C ARG A 58 -7.03 -3.59 -0.95
N SER A 59 -7.00 -4.79 -0.36
CA SER A 59 -6.34 -5.02 0.92
C SER A 59 -4.84 -4.72 0.85
N ARG A 60 -4.17 -5.13 -0.23
CA ARG A 60 -2.75 -4.79 -0.46
C ARG A 60 -2.52 -3.30 -0.61
N VAL A 61 -3.41 -2.57 -1.29
CA VAL A 61 -3.30 -1.11 -1.37
C VAL A 61 -3.45 -0.46 0.00
N ALA A 62 -4.46 -0.85 0.79
CA ALA A 62 -4.70 -0.30 2.12
C ALA A 62 -3.53 -0.59 3.08
N THR A 63 -3.10 -1.85 3.19
CA THR A 63 -1.95 -2.26 3.99
C THR A 63 -0.66 -1.62 3.48
N GLY A 64 -0.46 -1.59 2.16
CA GLY A 64 0.72 -1.05 1.52
C GLY A 64 0.87 0.45 1.77
N LEU A 65 -0.22 1.21 1.63
CA LEU A 65 -0.24 2.63 1.95
C LEU A 65 0.15 2.88 3.41
N GLY A 66 -0.43 2.16 4.37
CA GLY A 66 -0.06 2.30 5.78
C GLY A 66 1.43 2.03 6.05
N LEU A 67 2.04 1.11 5.30
CA LEU A 67 3.46 0.77 5.42
C LEU A 67 4.41 1.78 4.75
N VAL A 68 3.97 2.56 3.76
CA VAL A 68 4.83 3.54 3.07
C VAL A 68 4.45 5.00 3.33
N ALA A 69 3.32 5.24 3.97
CA ALA A 69 2.91 6.55 4.47
C ALA A 69 3.95 7.10 5.47
N PRO A 70 3.95 8.42 5.72
CA PRO A 70 4.69 8.98 6.84
C PRO A 70 4.13 8.43 8.15
N GLY A 71 4.93 8.48 9.20
CA GLY A 71 4.51 8.00 10.51
C GLY A 71 5.14 6.68 10.92
N ILE A 72 4.78 6.23 12.12
CA ILE A 72 5.10 4.89 12.60
C ILE A 72 4.01 3.94 12.09
N PRO A 73 4.31 2.98 11.19
CA PRO A 73 3.30 2.05 10.72
C PRO A 73 2.92 1.07 11.82
N MET A 74 1.64 0.74 11.89
CA MET A 74 1.08 -0.31 12.74
C MET A 74 0.33 -1.32 11.88
N LEU A 75 0.58 -2.60 12.13
CA LEU A 75 -0.22 -3.71 11.63
C LEU A 75 -0.90 -4.37 12.83
N PHE A 76 -2.20 -4.63 12.70
CA PHE A 76 -2.90 -5.44 13.68
C PHE A 76 -2.79 -6.93 13.33
N MET A 77 -2.71 -7.79 14.36
CA MET A 77 -2.52 -9.23 14.14
C MET A 77 -3.61 -9.80 13.22
N GLY A 78 -3.21 -10.63 12.26
CA GLY A 78 -4.07 -11.16 11.22
C GLY A 78 -4.12 -10.31 9.95
N GLN A 79 -3.89 -9.00 10.04
CA GLN A 79 -3.86 -8.13 8.86
C GLN A 79 -2.75 -8.56 7.89
N GLU A 80 -1.61 -9.05 8.42
CA GLU A 80 -0.46 -9.48 7.66
C GLU A 80 -0.73 -10.69 6.75
N PHE A 81 -1.77 -11.49 7.00
CA PHE A 81 -2.10 -12.67 6.18
C PHE A 81 -3.55 -12.67 5.67
N LEU A 82 -4.16 -11.48 5.60
CA LEU A 82 -5.49 -11.26 5.04
C LEU A 82 -6.62 -11.88 5.90
N GLU A 83 -6.49 -11.87 7.23
CA GLU A 83 -7.57 -12.26 8.15
C GLU A 83 -8.84 -11.43 7.89
N ASP A 84 -9.98 -12.11 7.80
CA ASP A 84 -11.26 -11.52 7.46
C ASP A 84 -12.32 -11.66 8.56
N LYS A 85 -12.01 -12.42 9.62
CA LYS A 85 -12.85 -12.52 10.82
C LYS A 85 -12.61 -11.34 11.74
N GLN A 86 -13.70 -10.83 12.33
CA GLN A 86 -13.58 -9.83 13.40
C GLN A 86 -12.79 -10.38 14.59
N TRP A 87 -12.24 -9.48 15.40
CA TRP A 87 -11.43 -9.83 16.55
C TRP A 87 -12.28 -9.97 17.81
N SER A 88 -11.88 -10.84 18.73
CA SER A 88 -12.45 -10.92 20.07
C SER A 88 -11.35 -11.28 21.05
N ASP A 89 -11.30 -10.60 22.18
CA ASP A 89 -10.49 -10.96 23.35
C ASP A 89 -11.14 -12.10 24.16
N ASN A 90 -12.44 -12.30 24.00
CA ASN A 90 -13.21 -13.35 24.66
C ASN A 90 -13.31 -14.63 23.81
N LEU A 91 -12.23 -15.40 23.79
CA LEU A 91 -12.13 -16.62 22.98
C LEU A 91 -12.87 -17.84 23.59
N ALA A 92 -13.28 -17.78 24.85
CA ALA A 92 -14.08 -18.83 25.47
C ALA A 92 -15.50 -18.86 24.90
N TRP A 93 -16.06 -17.66 24.68
CA TRP A 93 -17.41 -17.49 24.15
C TRP A 93 -17.44 -17.28 22.63
N LYS A 94 -16.33 -16.88 22.02
CA LYS A 94 -16.19 -16.66 20.56
C LYS A 94 -15.00 -17.41 19.95
N PRO A 95 -14.90 -18.73 20.10
CA PRO A 95 -13.77 -19.52 19.59
C PRO A 95 -13.60 -19.45 18.07
N GLU A 96 -14.66 -19.16 17.32
CA GLU A 96 -14.67 -18.99 15.87
C GLU A 96 -13.85 -17.78 15.39
N LEU A 97 -13.67 -16.78 16.26
CA LEU A 97 -12.94 -15.53 15.98
C LEU A 97 -11.43 -15.62 16.26
N ARG A 98 -10.91 -16.81 16.58
CA ARG A 98 -9.46 -17.04 16.59
C ARG A 98 -8.88 -16.79 15.22
N LEU A 99 -7.65 -16.29 15.16
CA LEU A 99 -6.91 -16.16 13.91
C LEU A 99 -6.91 -17.48 13.11
N PHE A 100 -7.14 -17.39 11.80
CA PHE A 100 -7.29 -18.52 10.90
C PHE A 100 -5.92 -19.07 10.43
N TRP A 101 -5.10 -19.53 11.37
CA TRP A 101 -3.79 -20.13 11.08
C TRP A 101 -3.86 -21.32 10.13
N ALA A 102 -4.93 -22.10 10.20
CA ALA A 102 -5.15 -23.26 9.35
C ALA A 102 -5.09 -22.93 7.85
N GLY A 103 -5.47 -21.71 7.44
CA GLY A 103 -5.34 -21.29 6.04
C GLY A 103 -3.88 -21.14 5.60
N LEU A 104 -3.01 -20.58 6.46
CA LEU A 104 -1.57 -20.53 6.20
C LEU A 104 -0.95 -21.94 6.21
N GLU A 105 -1.31 -22.77 7.19
CA GLU A 105 -0.79 -24.15 7.32
C GLU A 105 -1.21 -25.05 6.14
N ALA A 106 -2.42 -24.86 5.62
CA ALA A 106 -2.92 -25.56 4.44
C ALA A 106 -2.35 -25.02 3.12
N GLY A 107 -1.59 -23.92 3.16
CA GLY A 107 -0.97 -23.33 1.98
C GLY A 107 -1.92 -22.50 1.13
N ASP A 108 -2.89 -21.80 1.73
CA ASP A 108 -3.76 -20.85 1.02
C ASP A 108 -2.91 -19.81 0.27
N PRO A 109 -2.94 -19.80 -1.09
CA PRO A 109 -2.09 -18.92 -1.87
C PRO A 109 -2.36 -17.44 -1.61
N ALA A 110 -3.62 -17.05 -1.39
CA ALA A 110 -3.97 -15.65 -1.12
C ALA A 110 -3.40 -15.17 0.23
N MET A 111 -3.45 -16.02 1.27
CA MET A 111 -2.84 -15.71 2.57
C MET A 111 -1.32 -15.63 2.46
N LEU A 112 -0.69 -16.62 1.83
CA LEU A 112 0.76 -16.70 1.71
C LEU A 112 1.32 -15.54 0.88
N ASP A 113 0.68 -15.21 -0.24
CA ASP A 113 1.10 -14.09 -1.08
C ASP A 113 0.91 -12.74 -0.35
N HIS A 114 -0.14 -12.58 0.46
CA HIS A 114 -0.35 -11.35 1.24
C HIS A 114 0.67 -11.22 2.38
N LEU A 115 0.99 -12.34 3.04
CA LEU A 115 2.05 -12.40 4.06
C LEU A 115 3.41 -12.04 3.46
N ARG A 116 3.73 -12.61 2.29
CA ARG A 116 4.95 -12.30 1.57
C ARG A 116 5.01 -10.83 1.16
N PHE A 117 3.90 -10.28 0.63
CA PHE A 117 3.78 -8.86 0.31
C PHE A 117 4.11 -7.97 1.52
N CYS A 118 3.53 -8.26 2.69
CA CYS A 118 3.78 -7.50 3.91
C CYS A 118 5.24 -7.59 4.34
N GLN A 119 5.82 -8.79 4.34
CA GLN A 119 7.23 -9.02 4.69
C GLN A 119 8.18 -8.24 3.78
N ASP A 120 8.01 -8.36 2.47
CA ASP A 120 8.87 -7.69 1.49
C ASP A 120 8.74 -6.17 1.57
N LEU A 121 7.53 -5.63 1.77
CA LEU A 121 7.32 -4.19 1.90
C LEU A 121 7.88 -3.62 3.22
N ILE A 122 7.79 -4.37 4.32
CA ILE A 122 8.45 -4.02 5.59
C ILE A 122 9.97 -3.97 5.40
N GLN A 123 10.54 -4.97 4.71
CA GLN A 123 11.99 -4.96 4.41
C GLN A 123 12.37 -3.79 3.50
N LEU A 124 11.55 -3.47 2.51
CA LEU A 124 11.74 -2.31 1.64
C LEU A 124 11.77 -1.00 2.44
N ARG A 125 10.79 -0.77 3.34
CA ARG A 125 10.76 0.41 4.23
C ARG A 125 12.03 0.55 5.06
N ARG A 126 12.58 -0.57 5.55
CA ARG A 126 13.82 -0.56 6.34
C ARG A 126 15.03 -0.19 5.47
N ARG A 127 15.08 -0.71 4.24
CA ARG A 127 16.16 -0.48 3.27
C ARG A 127 16.16 0.91 2.65
N LEU A 128 14.99 1.52 2.45
CA LEU A 128 14.85 2.83 1.82
C LEU A 128 14.64 3.93 2.87
N PRO A 129 15.66 4.74 3.21
CA PRO A 129 15.52 5.78 4.23
C PRO A 129 14.47 6.83 3.89
N GLY A 130 14.23 7.11 2.59
CA GLY A 130 13.17 8.03 2.15
C GLY A 130 11.79 7.68 2.68
N LEU A 131 11.44 6.38 2.81
CA LEU A 131 10.16 5.95 3.39
C LEU A 131 10.04 6.22 4.90
N ARG A 132 11.16 6.46 5.59
CA ARG A 132 11.23 6.76 7.02
C ARG A 132 11.62 8.20 7.32
N GLY A 133 11.88 9.02 6.29
CA GLY A 133 12.19 10.44 6.42
C GLY A 133 10.92 11.29 6.56
N ASP A 134 11.10 12.54 6.96
CA ASP A 134 10.00 13.52 7.10
C ASP A 134 9.62 14.20 5.77
N GLY A 135 10.40 13.99 4.69
CA GLY A 135 10.05 14.49 3.38
C GLY A 135 8.78 13.83 2.86
N LEU A 136 7.76 14.64 2.57
CA LEU A 136 6.50 14.24 1.98
C LEU A 136 6.00 15.31 1.02
N GLN A 137 5.61 14.88 -0.17
CA GLN A 137 4.82 15.66 -1.10
C GLN A 137 3.81 14.73 -1.77
N VAL A 138 2.53 15.08 -1.67
CA VAL A 138 1.51 14.47 -2.52
C VAL A 138 1.56 15.19 -3.86
N SER A 139 2.31 14.62 -4.81
CA SER A 139 2.60 15.29 -6.08
C SER A 139 1.44 15.20 -7.07
N HIS A 140 0.60 14.16 -6.96
CA HIS A 140 -0.56 13.99 -7.83
C HIS A 140 -1.73 13.36 -7.10
N CYS A 141 -2.89 14.02 -7.17
CA CYS A 141 -4.18 13.49 -6.73
C CYS A 141 -5.17 13.61 -7.90
N HIS A 142 -5.70 12.49 -8.37
CA HIS A 142 -6.74 12.51 -9.40
C HIS A 142 -7.92 11.63 -9.01
N ASP A 143 -9.02 12.28 -8.59
CA ASP A 143 -10.20 11.59 -8.08
C ASP A 143 -10.90 10.74 -9.15
N SER A 144 -11.12 11.28 -10.36
CA SER A 144 -11.82 10.55 -11.43
C SER A 144 -11.04 9.33 -11.92
N ASN A 145 -9.73 9.47 -12.16
CA ASN A 145 -8.87 8.37 -12.57
C ASN A 145 -8.51 7.43 -11.41
N ARG A 146 -8.80 7.84 -10.17
CA ARG A 146 -8.50 7.12 -8.93
C ARG A 146 -7.00 6.81 -8.80
N VAL A 147 -6.15 7.80 -9.03
CA VAL A 147 -4.69 7.69 -8.89
C VAL A 147 -4.15 8.70 -7.87
N LEU A 148 -3.21 8.25 -7.05
CA LEU A 148 -2.47 9.03 -6.06
C LEU A 148 -0.97 8.79 -6.24
N VAL A 149 -0.17 9.87 -6.27
CA VAL A 149 1.30 9.78 -6.30
C VAL A 149 1.86 10.53 -5.11
N ILE A 150 2.74 9.86 -4.39
CA ILE A 150 3.39 10.37 -3.18
C ILE A 150 4.89 10.34 -3.42
N HIS A 151 5.55 11.47 -3.20
CA HIS A 151 7.00 11.57 -3.15
C HIS A 151 7.45 11.66 -1.67
N ARG A 152 8.41 10.82 -1.31
CA ARG A 152 9.04 10.74 0.00
C ARG A 152 10.55 10.85 -0.16
N TRP A 153 11.22 11.55 0.75
CA TRP A 153 12.67 11.70 0.70
C TRP A 153 13.27 11.98 2.08
N VAL A 154 14.59 11.85 2.17
CA VAL A 154 15.36 12.40 3.28
C VAL A 154 15.95 13.75 2.82
N PRO A 155 15.63 14.87 3.52
CA PRO A 155 16.12 16.19 3.14
C PRO A 155 17.64 16.23 2.97
N GLY A 156 18.11 16.72 1.81
CA GLY A 156 19.53 16.89 1.52
C GLY A 156 20.33 15.62 1.22
N SER A 157 19.70 14.44 1.09
CA SER A 157 20.43 13.18 0.83
C SER A 157 20.23 12.58 -0.57
N GLY A 158 19.26 13.07 -1.35
CA GLY A 158 18.90 12.48 -2.66
C GLY A 158 18.29 11.08 -2.57
N GLN A 159 17.83 10.66 -1.40
CA GLN A 159 17.18 9.35 -1.19
C GLN A 159 15.68 9.44 -1.47
N ASP A 160 15.36 9.70 -2.73
CA ASP A 160 14.01 9.86 -3.23
C ASP A 160 13.29 8.52 -3.42
N VAL A 161 12.02 8.50 -3.03
CA VAL A 161 11.11 7.37 -3.22
C VAL A 161 9.78 7.92 -3.74
N VAL A 162 9.31 7.40 -4.86
CA VAL A 162 8.00 7.74 -5.42
C VAL A 162 7.09 6.54 -5.30
N ILE A 163 5.93 6.73 -4.69
CA ILE A 163 4.89 5.74 -4.51
C ILE A 163 3.74 6.10 -5.42
N VAL A 164 3.27 5.13 -6.22
CA VAL A 164 2.12 5.30 -7.10
C VAL A 164 1.03 4.32 -6.70
N ILE A 165 -0.16 4.85 -6.48
CA ILE A 165 -1.33 4.09 -6.04
C ILE A 165 -2.44 4.29 -7.07
N SER A 166 -3.01 3.20 -7.55
CA SER A 166 -4.16 3.19 -8.45
C SER A 166 -5.29 2.42 -7.78
N LEU A 167 -6.43 3.06 -7.52
CA LEU A 167 -7.67 2.38 -7.16
C LEU A 167 -8.61 2.21 -8.36
N ALA A 168 -8.08 2.32 -9.59
CA ALA A 168 -8.83 2.02 -10.79
C ALA A 168 -9.10 0.51 -10.90
N ASN A 169 -10.29 0.15 -11.40
CA ASN A 169 -10.66 -1.27 -11.57
C ASN A 169 -10.00 -1.90 -12.81
N THR A 170 -9.37 -1.09 -13.66
CA THR A 170 -8.68 -1.49 -14.88
C THR A 170 -7.26 -0.90 -14.87
N PRO A 171 -6.28 -1.59 -15.48
CA PRO A 171 -4.93 -1.06 -15.57
C PRO A 171 -4.88 0.17 -16.49
N TYR A 172 -3.90 1.03 -16.24
CA TYR A 172 -3.50 2.06 -17.20
C TYR A 172 -2.19 1.62 -17.85
N HIS A 173 -2.10 1.61 -19.18
CA HIS A 173 -0.85 1.27 -19.88
C HIS A 173 0.00 2.49 -20.22
N THR A 174 -0.61 3.68 -20.20
CA THR A 174 0.02 4.96 -20.51
C THR A 174 -0.46 6.03 -19.55
N TYR A 175 0.21 6.13 -18.38
CA TYR A 175 -0.12 7.13 -17.37
C TYR A 175 1.11 7.98 -17.05
N ARG A 176 1.07 9.27 -17.37
CA ARG A 176 2.19 10.18 -17.10
C ARG A 176 2.16 10.64 -15.65
N ILE A 177 3.32 10.58 -14.98
CA ILE A 177 3.51 11.17 -13.64
C ILE A 177 4.75 12.05 -13.63
N GLY A 178 4.70 13.15 -12.88
CA GLY A 178 5.90 13.94 -12.55
C GLY A 178 6.82 13.18 -11.60
N LEU A 179 8.13 13.34 -11.79
CA LEU A 179 9.19 12.75 -10.97
C LEU A 179 10.23 13.83 -10.60
N PRO A 180 10.85 13.76 -9.40
CA PRO A 180 11.80 14.77 -8.93
C PRO A 180 12.97 15.06 -9.87
N GLN A 181 13.40 14.07 -10.66
CA GLN A 181 14.51 14.19 -11.60
C GLN A 181 14.31 13.31 -12.83
N ALA A 182 14.93 13.72 -13.93
CA ALA A 182 15.03 12.93 -15.16
C ALA A 182 15.97 11.72 -14.98
N GLY A 183 15.99 10.81 -15.94
CA GLY A 183 16.82 9.60 -15.91
C GLY A 183 16.04 8.35 -15.52
N GLN A 184 16.76 7.29 -15.16
CA GLN A 184 16.17 5.99 -14.89
C GLN A 184 15.59 5.92 -13.47
N TRP A 185 14.39 5.38 -13.34
CA TRP A 185 13.74 5.09 -12.07
C TRP A 185 13.38 3.61 -12.01
N ARG A 186 13.90 2.89 -11.03
CA ARG A 186 13.63 1.47 -10.82
C ARG A 186 12.29 1.24 -10.18
N GLU A 187 11.50 0.31 -10.71
CA GLU A 187 10.35 -0.28 -10.03
C GLU A 187 10.85 -1.31 -9.01
N VAL A 188 11.08 -0.84 -7.79
CA VAL A 188 11.63 -1.66 -6.69
C VAL A 188 10.55 -2.48 -5.97
N PHE A 189 9.28 -2.17 -6.20
CA PHE A 189 8.16 -2.93 -5.64
C PHE A 189 6.91 -2.77 -6.51
N ASN A 190 6.18 -3.87 -6.72
CA ASN A 190 4.92 -3.90 -7.46
C ASN A 190 3.96 -4.90 -6.79
N SER A 191 2.81 -4.41 -6.31
CA SER A 191 1.84 -5.26 -5.63
C SER A 191 1.23 -6.36 -6.50
N ASP A 192 1.18 -6.15 -7.83
CA ASP A 192 0.60 -7.11 -8.78
C ASP A 192 1.50 -8.35 -8.96
N ALA A 193 2.78 -8.27 -8.54
CA ALA A 193 3.70 -9.40 -8.47
C ALA A 193 3.27 -10.48 -7.46
N TYR A 194 2.36 -10.15 -6.54
CA TYR A 194 1.84 -11.03 -5.49
C TYR A 194 0.44 -11.57 -5.82
N GLU A 195 -0.07 -11.38 -7.03
CA GLU A 195 -1.37 -11.92 -7.43
C GLU A 195 -1.25 -13.31 -8.05
N ASN A 196 -2.03 -14.27 -7.52
CA ASN A 196 -2.11 -15.63 -8.03
C ASN A 196 -0.75 -16.37 -8.03
N GLY A 197 -0.02 -16.27 -6.92
CA GLY A 197 1.28 -16.89 -6.71
C GLY A 197 2.43 -15.92 -6.93
N PHE A 198 3.29 -15.78 -5.93
CA PHE A 198 4.53 -15.01 -6.05
C PHE A 198 5.70 -15.85 -6.60
N PRO A 199 6.47 -15.36 -7.59
CA PRO A 199 6.20 -14.16 -8.37
C PRO A 199 5.15 -14.42 -9.47
N ASN A 200 4.21 -13.48 -9.63
CA ASN A 200 3.23 -13.52 -10.72
C ASN A 200 3.95 -13.27 -12.07
N PRO A 201 4.00 -14.24 -13.00
CA PRO A 201 4.69 -14.09 -14.28
C PRO A 201 3.99 -13.10 -15.23
N HIS A 202 2.75 -12.72 -14.93
CA HIS A 202 1.94 -11.81 -15.73
C HIS A 202 1.61 -10.51 -14.97
N ALA A 203 2.46 -10.13 -14.02
CA ALA A 203 2.29 -8.89 -13.27
C ALA A 203 2.26 -7.68 -14.21
N VAL A 204 1.22 -6.86 -14.07
CA VAL A 204 1.10 -5.59 -14.78
C VAL A 204 2.02 -4.56 -14.10
N GLY A 205 3.00 -4.06 -14.84
CA GLY A 205 4.02 -3.15 -14.32
C GLY A 205 4.94 -2.64 -15.41
N ASN A 206 6.10 -2.13 -15.00
CA ASN A 206 7.01 -1.40 -15.88
C ASN A 206 8.26 -2.19 -16.30
N GLY A 207 8.27 -3.52 -16.11
CA GLY A 207 9.44 -4.34 -16.50
C GLY A 207 10.72 -4.00 -15.72
N GLY A 208 10.57 -3.49 -14.49
CA GLY A 208 11.66 -3.22 -13.56
C GLY A 208 12.17 -1.77 -13.53
N HIS A 209 11.86 -0.94 -14.53
CA HIS A 209 12.21 0.49 -14.49
C HIS A 209 11.38 1.33 -15.47
N VAL A 210 11.40 2.65 -15.30
CA VAL A 210 10.90 3.65 -16.26
C VAL A 210 11.96 4.70 -16.52
N TRP A 211 11.80 5.44 -17.62
CA TRP A 211 12.66 6.57 -17.97
C TRP A 211 11.90 7.87 -17.82
N ALA A 212 12.42 8.75 -16.97
CA ALA A 212 11.93 10.09 -16.78
C ALA A 212 12.62 11.04 -17.77
N GLU A 213 11.82 11.77 -18.52
CA GLU A 213 12.26 12.77 -19.50
C GLU A 213 12.14 14.17 -18.89
N GLU A 214 12.85 15.15 -19.45
CA GLU A 214 12.69 16.58 -19.11
C GLU A 214 11.38 17.14 -19.66
N SER A 215 10.27 16.70 -19.07
CA SER A 215 8.92 17.09 -19.44
C SER A 215 8.13 17.41 -18.18
N ILE A 216 7.68 18.66 -18.06
CA ILE A 216 7.01 19.18 -16.86
C ILE A 216 5.68 18.45 -16.63
N ALA A 217 5.49 17.91 -15.43
CA ALA A 217 4.21 17.36 -14.98
C ALA A 217 4.12 17.38 -13.44
N HIS A 218 2.90 17.58 -12.92
CA HIS A 218 2.58 17.40 -11.49
C HIS A 218 3.55 18.12 -10.51
N GLY A 219 3.97 19.33 -10.87
CA GLY A 219 4.87 20.16 -10.05
C GLY A 219 6.36 19.83 -10.18
N PHE A 220 6.74 18.91 -11.07
CA PHE A 220 8.14 18.57 -11.34
C PHE A 220 8.57 18.91 -12.77
N LEU A 221 9.88 19.07 -12.97
CA LEU A 221 10.48 19.34 -14.27
C LEU A 221 10.68 18.08 -15.12
N ALA A 222 10.64 16.90 -14.49
CA ALA A 222 10.73 15.62 -15.17
C ALA A 222 9.45 14.79 -15.02
N SER A 223 9.21 13.90 -15.98
CA SER A 223 8.09 12.97 -15.93
C SER A 223 8.35 11.69 -16.70
N ALA A 224 7.68 10.61 -16.30
CA ALA A 224 7.72 9.32 -16.98
C ALA A 224 6.29 8.84 -17.31
N VAL A 225 6.17 8.02 -18.36
CA VAL A 225 4.94 7.30 -18.67
C VAL A 225 5.04 5.90 -18.06
N LEU A 226 4.05 5.55 -17.24
CA LEU A 226 4.01 4.28 -16.52
C LEU A 226 2.83 3.42 -16.99
N THR A 227 3.02 2.11 -16.86
CA THR A 227 1.93 1.15 -16.71
C THR A 227 1.59 1.01 -15.22
N LEU A 228 0.32 1.22 -14.88
CA LEU A 228 -0.23 1.12 -13.53
C LEU A 228 -1.15 -0.10 -13.42
N PRO A 229 -0.93 -1.03 -12.47
CA PRO A 229 -1.86 -2.12 -12.21
C PRO A 229 -3.22 -1.61 -11.69
N ALA A 230 -4.27 -2.39 -11.93
CA ALA A 230 -5.61 -2.14 -11.37
C ALA A 230 -5.62 -2.43 -9.87
N ASN A 231 -6.17 -1.54 -9.04
CA ASN A 231 -6.12 -1.63 -7.58
C ASN A 231 -4.71 -1.98 -7.08
N GLY A 232 -3.73 -1.25 -7.60
CA GLY A 232 -2.32 -1.59 -7.49
C GLY A 232 -1.47 -0.51 -6.84
N PHE A 233 -0.26 -0.91 -6.47
CA PHE A 233 0.67 -0.14 -5.68
C PHE A 233 2.09 -0.37 -6.21
N LEU A 234 2.78 0.70 -6.59
CA LEU A 234 4.14 0.69 -7.12
C LEU A 234 5.05 1.56 -6.25
N VAL A 235 6.32 1.16 -6.12
CA VAL A 235 7.38 1.99 -5.51
C VAL A 235 8.53 2.12 -6.48
N LEU A 236 8.95 3.36 -6.69
CA LEU A 236 10.01 3.76 -7.59
C LEU A 236 11.14 4.45 -6.81
N THR A 237 12.38 4.19 -7.20
CA THR A 237 13.57 4.91 -6.72
C THR A 237 14.43 5.30 -7.90
N PRO A 238 15.14 6.44 -7.87
CA PRO A 238 16.08 6.75 -8.93
C PRO A 238 17.20 5.70 -8.98
N GLU A 239 17.71 5.38 -10.17
CA GLU A 239 18.96 4.66 -10.32
C GLU A 239 20.11 5.62 -9.94
N SER A 240 21.01 5.16 -9.08
CA SER A 240 22.20 5.89 -8.65
C SER A 240 23.29 5.90 -9.71
#